data_AF-A0A7W6ULI9-F1
#
_entry.id   AF-A0A7W6ULI9-F1
#
_cell.length_a   1.000
_cell.length_b   1.000
_cell.length_c   1.000
_cell.angle_alpha   90.00
_cell.angle_beta   90.00
_cell.angle_gamma   90.00
#
_symmetry.space_group_name_H-M   'P 1'
#
loop_
_entity.id
_entity.type
_entity.pdbx_description
1 polymer ?
#
loop_
_entity_poly.entity_id
_entity_poly.type
_entity_poly.pdbx_seq_one_letter_code
_entity_poly.pdbx_strand_id
1 'polypeptide(L)'
;MLDRIAGFFRLIGQTIGRWARLFSAWAFWPFLAAHGWYQRRSWMIRLPVIAFVALLVALYGYFFLQTQVWTNFNPAFVDQYRLSERKVAAGQEVPAAEGANTTAPKTCQRSAIVDVAADLTDFNVNQNAWISSMLLYKMGFFGIDWDHTPFLDNKASFQRGVNQAVRRTSAELVDTLGRVRGTSGINNDLQSARGNLQFDENSWYFGLNPFGPKTPTPSYYRSAIGSLRKFNTDLALCNVIFDGRADNLMQFIDRIANDLGGTSDMLAERSENHNRGWFDTRADDRFWFAYGQLYGYYAIMAAAQADFSQVLAERNLGAIWGGTMRQFQSALRIQPAIISNGREDGWIMPSHLATMGFYILRVRSNLVEVRSVLDR
;
A
#
# COMPACT_ATOMS: atom_id res chain seq x y z
N MET A 1 -20.13 11.11 59.59
CA MET A 1 -20.33 10.64 58.19
C MET A 1 -19.01 10.40 57.45
N LEU A 2 -17.96 11.20 57.70
CA LEU A 2 -16.64 11.03 57.07
C LEU A 2 -15.95 9.68 57.36
N ASP A 3 -16.08 9.13 58.58
CA ASP A 3 -15.48 7.81 58.91
C ASP A 3 -16.11 6.62 58.18
N ARG A 4 -17.41 6.70 57.86
CA ARG A 4 -18.10 5.66 57.07
C ARG A 4 -17.68 5.69 55.60
N ILE A 5 -17.41 6.88 55.06
CA ILE A 5 -16.92 7.08 53.68
C ILE A 5 -15.46 6.59 53.58
N ALA A 6 -14.60 6.92 54.56
CA ALA A 6 -13.23 6.42 54.60
C ALA A 6 -13.16 4.89 54.76
N GLY A 7 -14.06 4.28 55.54
CA GLY A 7 -14.19 2.83 55.66
C GLY A 7 -14.60 2.14 54.35
N PHE A 8 -15.51 2.75 53.58
CA PHE A 8 -15.94 2.26 52.26
C PHE A 8 -14.80 2.27 51.23
N PHE A 9 -14.02 3.35 51.16
CA PHE A 9 -12.85 3.43 50.27
C PHE A 9 -11.72 2.47 50.68
N ARG A 10 -11.53 2.21 51.99
CA ARG A 10 -10.58 1.17 52.45
C ARG A 10 -11.02 -0.24 52.06
N LEU A 11 -12.32 -0.54 52.14
CA LEU A 11 -12.89 -1.81 51.67
C LEU A 11 -12.74 -1.98 50.16
N ILE A 12 -13.03 -0.95 49.36
CA ILE A 12 -12.83 -0.96 47.90
C ILE A 12 -11.35 -1.13 47.54
N GLY A 13 -10.44 -0.40 48.21
CA GLY A 13 -9.00 -0.57 47.97
C GLY A 13 -8.51 -1.98 48.30
N GLN A 14 -9.02 -2.59 49.37
CA GLN A 14 -8.68 -3.97 49.76
C GLN A 14 -9.26 -5.01 48.81
N THR A 15 -10.49 -4.82 48.30
CA THR A 15 -11.09 -5.72 47.30
C THR A 15 -10.38 -5.59 45.94
N ILE A 16 -10.10 -4.37 45.47
CA ILE A 16 -9.29 -4.12 44.26
C ILE A 16 -7.90 -4.75 44.41
N GLY A 17 -7.25 -4.58 45.57
CA GLY A 17 -5.94 -5.20 45.83
C GLY A 17 -5.98 -6.73 45.94
N ARG A 18 -7.12 -7.34 46.31
CA ARG A 18 -7.32 -8.80 46.26
C ARG A 18 -7.53 -9.27 44.82
N TRP A 19 -8.35 -8.57 44.05
CA TRP A 19 -8.59 -8.89 42.64
C TRP A 19 -7.33 -8.70 41.78
N ALA A 20 -6.54 -7.65 42.02
CA ALA A 20 -5.25 -7.46 41.37
C ALA A 20 -4.27 -8.59 41.69
N ARG A 21 -4.23 -9.06 42.95
CA ARG A 21 -3.42 -10.22 43.35
C ARG A 21 -3.91 -11.52 42.70
N LEU A 22 -5.21 -11.79 42.68
CA LEU A 22 -5.78 -12.95 42.00
C LEU A 22 -5.52 -12.93 40.49
N PHE A 23 -5.65 -11.76 39.85
CA PHE A 23 -5.34 -11.59 38.44
C PHE A 23 -3.85 -11.80 38.15
N SER A 24 -2.95 -11.23 38.97
CA SER A 24 -1.52 -11.48 38.85
C SER A 24 -1.17 -12.95 39.07
N ALA A 25 -1.78 -13.61 40.07
CA ALA A 25 -1.57 -15.03 40.31
C ALA A 25 -2.06 -15.85 39.12
N TRP A 26 -3.26 -15.59 38.60
CA TRP A 26 -3.79 -16.25 37.40
C TRP A 26 -2.92 -16.02 36.16
N ALA A 27 -2.42 -14.81 35.95
CA ALA A 27 -1.57 -14.45 34.82
C ALA A 27 -0.17 -15.09 34.91
N PHE A 28 0.43 -15.16 36.10
CA PHE A 28 1.78 -15.70 36.31
C PHE A 28 1.81 -17.21 36.63
N TRP A 29 0.69 -17.80 37.08
CA TRP A 29 0.55 -19.23 37.35
C TRP A 29 0.96 -20.13 36.19
N PRO A 30 0.54 -19.91 34.92
CA PRO A 30 0.98 -20.76 33.82
C PRO A 30 2.49 -20.72 33.61
N PHE A 31 3.14 -19.57 33.84
CA PHE A 31 4.59 -19.43 33.73
C PHE A 31 5.33 -20.12 34.88
N LEU A 32 4.81 -20.01 36.11
CA LEU A 32 5.38 -20.67 37.29
C LEU A 32 5.18 -22.20 37.26
N ALA A 33 4.01 -22.65 36.82
CA ALA A 33 3.70 -24.06 36.62
C ALA A 33 4.55 -24.67 35.49
N ALA A 34 4.73 -23.94 34.37
CA ALA A 34 5.65 -24.33 33.31
C ALA A 34 7.09 -24.41 33.83
N HIS A 35 7.54 -23.45 34.65
CA HIS A 35 8.87 -23.45 35.25
C HIS A 35 9.09 -24.65 36.18
N GLY A 36 8.13 -24.95 37.07
CA GLY A 36 8.20 -26.11 37.97
C GLY A 36 8.11 -27.46 37.26
N TRP A 37 7.31 -27.56 36.19
CA TRP A 37 7.23 -28.73 35.31
C TRP A 37 8.54 -28.95 34.54
N TYR A 38 9.18 -27.88 34.09
CA TYR A 38 10.42 -27.87 33.33
C TYR A 38 11.66 -28.23 34.18
N GLN A 39 11.73 -27.76 35.42
CA GLN A 39 12.84 -28.05 36.36
C GLN A 39 12.96 -29.53 36.76
N ARG A 40 11.91 -30.33 36.62
CA ARG A 40 11.90 -31.76 36.99
C ARG A 40 12.22 -32.71 35.82
N ARG A 41 12.35 -32.19 34.59
CA ARG A 41 12.53 -33.00 33.36
C ARG A 41 14.00 -33.11 32.93
N SER A 42 14.39 -34.19 32.24
CA SER A 42 15.76 -34.41 31.74
C SER A 42 16.16 -33.42 30.63
N TRP A 43 17.47 -33.20 30.47
CA TRP A 43 18.04 -32.27 29.47
C TRP A 43 17.62 -32.58 28.02
N MET A 44 17.27 -33.84 27.72
CA MET A 44 16.76 -34.27 26.41
C MET A 44 15.44 -33.60 26.00
N ILE A 45 14.61 -33.16 26.96
CA ILE A 45 13.34 -32.47 26.69
C ILE A 45 13.53 -30.95 26.80
N ARG A 46 14.48 -30.51 27.64
CA ARG A 46 14.82 -29.10 27.83
C ARG A 46 15.40 -28.46 26.57
N LEU A 47 16.36 -29.13 25.94
CA LEU A 47 17.05 -28.58 24.76
C LEU A 47 16.10 -28.32 23.57
N PRO A 48 15.21 -29.25 23.17
CA PRO A 48 14.23 -28.99 22.11
C PRO A 48 13.26 -27.85 22.44
N VAL A 49 12.81 -27.76 23.70
CA VAL A 49 11.88 -26.69 24.13
C VAL A 49 12.56 -25.32 24.12
N ILE A 50 13.79 -25.21 24.63
CA ILE A 50 14.58 -23.98 24.52
C ILE A 50 14.81 -23.59 23.07
N ALA A 51 15.21 -24.55 22.23
CA ALA A 51 15.43 -24.30 20.81
C ALA A 51 14.15 -23.79 20.12
N PHE A 52 12.99 -24.39 20.43
CA PHE A 52 11.70 -23.96 19.91
C PHE A 52 11.30 -22.55 20.38
N VAL A 53 11.48 -22.24 21.67
CA VAL A 53 11.19 -20.90 22.21
C VAL A 53 12.15 -19.86 21.61
N ALA A 54 13.44 -20.19 21.50
CA ALA A 54 14.42 -19.31 20.87
C ALA A 54 14.09 -19.05 19.39
N LEU A 55 13.65 -20.07 18.65
CA LEU A 55 13.18 -19.93 17.28
C LEU A 55 11.96 -19.01 17.22
N LEU A 56 10.96 -19.19 18.09
CA LEU A 56 9.80 -18.30 18.14
C LEU A 56 10.20 -16.86 18.43
N VAL A 57 11.07 -16.62 19.43
CA VAL A 57 11.56 -15.28 19.75
C VAL A 57 12.28 -14.65 18.56
N ALA A 58 13.12 -15.41 17.84
CA ALA A 58 13.79 -14.94 16.65
C ALA A 58 12.81 -14.59 15.52
N LEU A 59 11.79 -15.43 15.28
CA LEU A 59 10.76 -15.19 14.27
C LEU A 59 9.91 -13.96 14.58
N TYR A 60 9.44 -13.81 15.83
CA TYR A 60 8.70 -12.63 16.26
C TYR A 60 9.56 -11.37 16.27
N GLY A 61 10.83 -11.46 16.66
CA GLY A 61 11.78 -10.36 16.56
C GLY A 61 11.98 -9.90 15.12
N TYR A 62 12.14 -10.85 14.19
CA TYR A 62 12.21 -10.56 12.75
C TYR A 62 10.91 -9.90 12.25
N PHE A 63 9.74 -10.46 12.58
CA PHE A 63 8.44 -9.90 12.20
C PHE A 63 8.23 -8.48 12.73
N PHE A 64 8.60 -8.22 13.98
CA PHE A 64 8.55 -6.89 14.55
C PHE A 64 9.46 -5.92 13.80
N LEU A 65 10.71 -6.29 13.52
CA LEU A 65 11.61 -5.44 12.74
C LEU A 65 11.07 -5.16 11.33
N GLN A 66 10.51 -6.16 10.66
CA GLN A 66 9.95 -5.98 9.31
C GLN A 66 8.71 -5.09 9.28
N THR A 67 7.89 -5.11 10.32
CA THR A 67 6.68 -4.29 10.42
C THR A 67 6.98 -2.85 10.83
N GLN A 68 8.01 -2.63 11.67
CA GLN A 68 8.36 -1.30 12.18
C GLN A 68 9.36 -0.54 11.31
N VAL A 69 10.28 -1.21 10.64
CA VAL A 69 11.32 -0.54 9.83
C VAL A 69 10.87 -0.42 8.38
N TRP A 70 10.85 0.82 7.86
CA TRP A 70 10.53 1.13 6.48
C TRP A 70 11.82 1.43 5.71
N THR A 71 12.17 0.57 4.76
CA THR A 71 13.37 0.76 3.94
C THR A 71 13.01 1.56 2.70
N ASN A 72 13.82 2.57 2.36
CA ASN A 72 13.68 3.43 1.17
C ASN A 72 12.33 4.15 1.02
N PHE A 73 11.63 4.39 2.13
CA PHE A 73 10.38 5.16 2.08
C PHE A 73 10.67 6.64 1.82
N ASN A 74 10.19 7.15 0.68
CA ASN A 74 10.38 8.54 0.29
C ASN A 74 9.08 9.12 -0.31
N PRO A 75 8.40 10.05 0.37
CA PRO A 75 7.21 10.73 -0.18
C PRO A 75 7.47 11.48 -1.50
N ALA A 76 8.70 11.89 -1.75
CA ALA A 76 9.14 12.57 -2.96
C ALA A 76 9.84 11.62 -3.96
N PHE A 77 9.59 10.30 -3.89
CA PHE A 77 10.29 9.34 -4.75
C PHE A 77 10.10 9.58 -6.26
N VAL A 78 9.04 10.28 -6.66
CA VAL A 78 8.81 10.68 -8.06
C VAL A 78 10.01 11.44 -8.66
N ASP A 79 10.73 12.21 -7.83
CA ASP A 79 11.86 13.02 -8.28
C ASP A 79 13.01 12.16 -8.83
N GLN A 80 13.09 10.88 -8.44
CA GLN A 80 14.12 9.94 -8.92
C GLN A 80 13.98 9.61 -10.40
N TYR A 81 12.76 9.73 -10.97
CA TYR A 81 12.49 9.38 -12.37
C TYR A 81 12.87 10.48 -13.35
N ARG A 82 13.20 11.69 -12.86
CA ARG A 82 13.58 12.86 -13.66
C ARG A 82 12.66 13.06 -14.87
N LEU A 83 11.35 12.95 -14.64
CA LEU A 83 10.34 12.94 -15.70
C LEU A 83 10.35 14.20 -16.56
N SER A 84 10.82 15.33 -16.01
CA SER A 84 11.01 16.60 -16.75
C SER A 84 12.07 16.53 -17.84
N GLU A 85 13.01 15.58 -17.79
CA GLU A 85 14.05 15.40 -18.81
C GLU A 85 13.51 14.66 -20.05
N ARG A 86 12.35 14.01 -19.94
CA ARG A 86 11.71 13.30 -21.06
C ARG A 86 11.06 14.32 -22.01
N LYS A 87 11.53 14.35 -23.25
CA LYS A 87 11.04 15.28 -24.29
C LYS A 87 10.02 14.68 -25.24
N VAL A 88 9.82 13.37 -25.19
CA VAL A 88 9.04 12.59 -26.14
C VAL A 88 7.99 11.79 -25.36
N ALA A 89 6.78 11.67 -25.92
CA ALA A 89 5.70 10.85 -25.35
C ALA A 89 6.01 9.35 -25.44
N ALA A 90 5.37 8.53 -24.62
CA ALA A 90 5.62 7.09 -24.62
C ALA A 90 5.26 6.44 -25.97
N GLY A 91 6.10 5.51 -26.43
CA GLY A 91 5.91 4.79 -27.70
C GLY A 91 6.28 5.57 -28.96
N GLN A 92 6.67 6.85 -28.85
CA GLN A 92 7.16 7.64 -29.98
C GLN A 92 8.65 7.41 -30.20
N GLU A 93 9.10 7.52 -31.46
CA GLU A 93 10.52 7.40 -31.82
C GLU A 93 11.33 8.53 -31.16
N VAL A 94 12.40 8.18 -30.46
CA VAL A 94 13.32 9.16 -29.87
C VAL A 94 14.25 9.65 -30.99
N PRO A 95 14.36 10.96 -31.23
CA PRO A 95 15.27 11.48 -32.23
C PRO A 95 16.70 11.01 -31.95
N ALA A 96 17.36 10.47 -32.97
CA ALA A 96 18.76 10.07 -32.85
C ALA A 96 19.61 11.28 -32.43
N ALA A 97 20.56 11.09 -31.51
CA ALA A 97 21.46 12.15 -31.10
C ALA A 97 22.18 12.73 -32.33
N GLU A 98 22.33 14.07 -32.38
CA GLU A 98 23.01 14.75 -33.50
C GLU A 98 24.40 14.11 -33.73
N GLY A 99 24.59 13.50 -34.92
CA GLY A 99 25.80 12.77 -35.29
C GLY A 99 25.70 11.23 -35.28
N ALA A 100 24.55 10.65 -34.96
CA ALA A 100 24.33 9.21 -35.06
C ALA A 100 24.15 8.74 -36.52
N ASN A 101 24.82 7.63 -36.88
CA ASN A 101 24.70 6.99 -38.20
C ASN A 101 23.24 6.67 -38.55
N THR A 102 22.86 6.86 -39.81
CA THR A 102 21.54 6.59 -40.38
C THR A 102 21.11 5.11 -40.36
N THR A 103 21.96 4.22 -39.84
CA THR A 103 21.74 2.78 -39.64
C THR A 103 21.50 2.38 -38.18
N ALA A 104 21.41 3.34 -37.25
CA ALA A 104 21.09 3.03 -35.85
C ALA A 104 19.68 2.42 -35.74
N PRO A 105 19.49 1.36 -34.93
CA PRO A 105 18.17 0.77 -34.71
C PRO A 105 17.22 1.82 -34.12
N LYS A 106 15.99 1.85 -34.63
CA LYS A 106 14.93 2.73 -34.12
C LYS A 106 14.71 2.47 -32.63
N THR A 107 14.81 3.51 -31.83
CA THR A 107 14.51 3.45 -30.39
C THR A 107 13.27 4.27 -30.11
N CYS A 108 12.33 3.66 -29.41
CA CYS A 108 11.10 4.31 -28.97
C CYS A 108 11.21 4.66 -27.48
N GLN A 109 10.45 5.67 -27.06
CA GLN A 109 10.41 6.10 -25.68
C GLN A 109 9.66 5.08 -24.81
N ARG A 110 10.28 4.67 -23.70
CA ARG A 110 9.67 3.78 -22.69
C ARG A 110 8.51 4.47 -21.96
N SER A 111 7.52 3.70 -21.51
CA SER A 111 6.43 4.20 -20.65
C SER A 111 6.90 4.36 -19.21
N ALA A 112 6.81 5.60 -18.70
CA ALA A 112 7.02 5.91 -17.30
C ALA A 112 5.99 5.20 -16.41
N ILE A 113 4.73 5.09 -16.84
CA ILE A 113 3.67 4.47 -16.04
C ILE A 113 4.04 3.01 -15.74
N VAL A 114 4.52 2.28 -16.75
CA VAL A 114 4.94 0.89 -16.60
C VAL A 114 6.19 0.76 -15.73
N ASP A 115 7.18 1.66 -15.88
CA ASP A 115 8.38 1.67 -15.03
C ASP A 115 8.02 1.93 -13.56
N VAL A 116 7.20 2.94 -13.29
CA VAL A 116 6.72 3.28 -11.95
C VAL A 116 5.87 2.17 -11.34
N ALA A 117 4.98 1.55 -12.11
CA ALA A 117 4.18 0.41 -11.62
C ALA A 117 5.06 -0.78 -11.22
N ALA A 118 6.10 -1.07 -12.00
CA ALA A 118 7.07 -2.12 -11.69
C ALA A 118 7.86 -1.79 -10.42
N ASP A 119 8.33 -0.55 -10.29
CA ASP A 119 9.13 -0.12 -9.14
C ASP A 119 8.34 0.04 -7.85
N LEU A 120 7.06 0.45 -7.93
CA LEU A 120 6.14 0.42 -6.78
C LEU A 120 5.93 -1.01 -6.27
N THR A 121 5.82 -1.97 -7.18
CA THR A 121 5.72 -3.40 -6.82
C THR A 121 7.04 -3.92 -6.25
N ASP A 122 8.18 -3.51 -6.82
CA ASP A 122 9.52 -3.83 -6.33
C ASP A 122 9.75 -3.29 -4.92
N PHE A 123 9.36 -2.04 -4.66
CA PHE A 123 9.41 -1.41 -3.35
C PHE A 123 8.63 -2.22 -2.29
N ASN A 124 7.44 -2.71 -2.65
CA ASN A 124 6.57 -3.46 -1.74
C ASN A 124 7.03 -4.90 -1.45
N VAL A 125 7.79 -5.52 -2.36
CA VAL A 125 8.03 -6.98 -2.34
C VAL A 125 9.51 -7.37 -2.25
N ASN A 126 10.40 -6.56 -2.83
CA ASN A 126 11.83 -6.81 -2.86
C ASN A 126 12.57 -5.93 -1.86
N GLN A 127 12.22 -4.65 -1.74
CA GLN A 127 12.86 -3.73 -0.79
C GLN A 127 12.26 -3.82 0.61
N ASN A 128 10.95 -4.07 0.68
CA ASN A 128 10.23 -4.35 1.90
C ASN A 128 9.62 -5.74 1.81
N ALA A 129 9.68 -6.51 2.89
CA ALA A 129 9.01 -7.79 2.91
C ALA A 129 7.49 -7.59 2.89
N TRP A 130 6.79 -8.40 2.08
CA TRP A 130 5.34 -8.35 1.96
C TRP A 130 4.68 -8.95 3.20
N ILE A 131 4.10 -8.10 4.05
CA ILE A 131 3.70 -8.49 5.40
C ILE A 131 2.48 -9.42 5.39
N SER A 132 1.49 -9.14 4.52
CA SER A 132 0.22 -9.88 4.48
C SER A 132 0.38 -11.37 4.16
N SER A 133 1.47 -11.76 3.49
CA SER A 133 1.78 -13.16 3.19
C SER A 133 2.57 -13.85 4.31
N MET A 134 3.19 -13.12 5.25
CA MET A 134 4.01 -13.71 6.30
C MET A 134 3.21 -14.66 7.20
N LEU A 135 3.81 -15.79 7.56
CA LEU A 135 3.17 -16.78 8.43
C LEU A 135 2.71 -16.19 9.77
N LEU A 136 3.56 -15.38 10.42
CA LEU A 136 3.21 -14.75 11.70
C LEU A 136 2.07 -13.73 11.57
N TYR A 137 1.96 -13.06 10.43
CA TYR A 137 0.82 -12.18 10.15
C TYR A 137 -0.47 -12.99 10.01
N LYS A 138 -0.41 -14.14 9.34
CA LYS A 138 -1.58 -15.02 9.20
C LYS A 138 -2.03 -15.68 10.49
N MET A 139 -1.10 -16.02 11.37
CA MET A 139 -1.42 -16.68 12.62
C MET A 139 -2.15 -15.74 13.59
N GLY A 140 -2.06 -14.43 13.36
CA GLY A 140 -2.66 -13.43 14.23
C GLY A 140 -2.03 -13.40 15.62
N PHE A 141 -2.60 -12.55 16.47
CA PHE A 141 -2.30 -12.48 17.89
C PHE A 141 -3.30 -13.34 18.67
N PHE A 142 -2.89 -14.55 19.07
CA PHE A 142 -3.72 -15.48 19.85
C PHE A 142 -5.12 -15.77 19.22
N GLY A 143 -5.18 -15.90 17.89
CA GLY A 143 -6.42 -16.16 17.15
C GLY A 143 -7.20 -14.90 16.73
N ILE A 144 -6.65 -13.71 16.97
CA ILE A 144 -7.16 -12.44 16.45
C ILE A 144 -6.26 -12.00 15.29
N ASP A 145 -6.84 -11.70 14.12
CA ASP A 145 -6.07 -11.19 12.98
C ASP A 145 -5.40 -9.86 13.30
N TRP A 146 -4.18 -9.63 12.81
CA TRP A 146 -3.45 -8.37 13.08
C TRP A 146 -4.17 -7.13 12.52
N ASP A 147 -4.98 -7.27 11.45
CA ASP A 147 -5.91 -6.24 10.91
C ASP A 147 -6.97 -5.77 11.95
N HIS A 148 -7.05 -6.41 13.11
CA HIS A 148 -7.95 -6.06 14.20
C HIS A 148 -7.21 -5.71 15.51
N THR A 149 -5.90 -5.52 15.42
CA THR A 149 -5.04 -5.18 16.55
C THR A 149 -4.48 -3.77 16.39
N PRO A 150 -4.22 -3.03 17.47
CA PRO A 150 -3.63 -1.68 17.39
C PRO A 150 -2.17 -1.63 16.87
N PHE A 151 -1.58 -2.76 16.48
CA PHE A 151 -0.15 -2.88 16.28
C PHE A 151 0.18 -3.78 15.08
N LEU A 152 1.27 -3.44 14.37
CA LEU A 152 1.94 -4.27 13.36
C LEU A 152 1.20 -4.47 12.01
N ASP A 153 0.08 -3.78 11.79
CA ASP A 153 -0.79 -3.82 10.61
C ASP A 153 -0.61 -2.63 9.65
N ASN A 154 -0.25 -1.45 10.16
CA ASN A 154 -0.07 -0.22 9.37
C ASN A 154 0.73 -0.38 8.07
N LYS A 155 1.88 -1.06 8.13
CA LYS A 155 2.73 -1.27 6.95
C LYS A 155 2.08 -2.24 5.95
N ALA A 156 1.33 -3.24 6.41
CA ALA A 156 0.56 -4.13 5.54
C ALA A 156 -0.57 -3.35 4.85
N SER A 157 -1.31 -2.51 5.59
CA SER A 157 -2.36 -1.66 5.04
C SER A 157 -1.83 -0.66 4.01
N PHE A 158 -0.67 -0.05 4.24
CA PHE A 158 0.03 0.75 3.24
C PHE A 158 0.39 -0.05 1.97
N GLN A 159 0.99 -1.23 2.13
CA GLN A 159 1.37 -2.09 1.00
C GLN A 159 0.15 -2.48 0.15
N ARG A 160 -0.98 -2.81 0.80
CA ARG A 160 -2.26 -3.09 0.14
C ARG A 160 -2.78 -1.88 -0.63
N GLY A 161 -2.69 -0.68 -0.05
CA GLY A 161 -3.08 0.57 -0.71
C GLY A 161 -2.28 0.84 -1.99
N VAL A 162 -0.94 0.71 -1.93
CA VAL A 162 -0.07 0.84 -3.11
C VAL A 162 -0.39 -0.24 -4.15
N ASN A 163 -0.58 -1.49 -3.71
CA ASN A 163 -0.93 -2.60 -4.59
C ASN A 163 -2.27 -2.38 -5.29
N GLN A 164 -3.27 -1.82 -4.62
CA GLN A 164 -4.56 -1.45 -5.22
C GLN A 164 -4.37 -0.47 -6.39
N ALA A 165 -3.56 0.57 -6.20
CA ALA A 165 -3.24 1.53 -7.26
C ALA A 165 -2.57 0.83 -8.46
N VAL A 166 -1.55 0.00 -8.22
CA VAL A 166 -0.85 -0.75 -9.27
C VAL A 166 -1.76 -1.77 -9.97
N ARG A 167 -2.65 -2.46 -9.24
CA ARG A 167 -3.64 -3.40 -9.80
C ARG A 167 -4.57 -2.70 -10.78
N ARG A 168 -5.16 -1.58 -10.37
CA ARG A 168 -6.02 -0.73 -11.22
C ARG A 168 -5.27 -0.26 -12.46
N THR A 169 -4.04 0.23 -12.29
CA THR A 169 -3.21 0.69 -13.41
C THR A 169 -2.85 -0.44 -14.38
N SER A 170 -2.49 -1.63 -13.88
CA SER A 170 -2.21 -2.78 -14.73
C SER A 170 -3.42 -3.26 -15.54
N ALA A 171 -4.62 -3.12 -14.98
CA ALA A 171 -5.85 -3.42 -15.70
C ALA A 171 -6.05 -2.47 -16.89
N GLU A 172 -5.92 -1.16 -16.67
CA GLU A 172 -6.04 -0.18 -17.74
C GLU A 172 -4.87 -0.25 -18.75
N LEU A 173 -3.67 -0.62 -18.31
CA LEU A 173 -2.55 -0.88 -19.23
C LEU A 173 -2.88 -1.99 -20.23
N VAL A 174 -3.56 -3.06 -19.80
CA VAL A 174 -3.98 -4.15 -20.70
C VAL A 174 -5.16 -3.73 -21.58
N ASP A 175 -6.15 -3.07 -20.98
CA ASP A 175 -7.44 -2.88 -21.64
C ASP A 175 -7.41 -1.71 -22.63
N THR A 176 -6.68 -0.64 -22.33
CA THR A 176 -6.70 0.63 -23.09
C THR A 176 -5.33 1.16 -23.52
N LEU A 177 -4.28 1.06 -22.69
CA LEU A 177 -3.02 1.78 -22.98
C LEU A 177 -2.01 0.95 -23.79
N GLY A 178 -2.01 -0.37 -23.65
CA GLY A 178 -1.05 -1.27 -24.32
C GLY A 178 -1.51 -1.76 -25.69
N ARG A 179 -2.61 -1.20 -26.22
CA ARG A 179 -3.21 -1.64 -27.49
C ARG A 179 -4.08 -0.53 -28.09
N VAL A 180 -4.12 -0.45 -29.41
CA VAL A 180 -5.13 0.31 -30.15
C VAL A 180 -6.47 -0.41 -30.04
N ARG A 181 -7.48 0.26 -29.45
CA ARG A 181 -8.81 -0.33 -29.22
C ARG A 181 -9.43 -0.89 -30.50
N GLY A 182 -9.93 -2.12 -30.42
CA GLY A 182 -10.75 -2.75 -31.46
C GLY A 182 -10.00 -3.35 -32.65
N THR A 183 -8.70 -3.08 -32.82
CA THR A 183 -7.93 -3.55 -33.98
C THR A 183 -6.65 -4.30 -33.63
N SER A 184 -6.14 -4.15 -32.40
CA SER A 184 -4.90 -4.81 -31.96
C SER A 184 -5.14 -5.84 -30.85
N GLY A 185 -4.35 -6.91 -30.90
CA GLY A 185 -4.38 -7.99 -29.92
C GLY A 185 -3.91 -7.53 -28.53
N ILE A 186 -4.31 -8.25 -27.50
CA ILE A 186 -3.85 -8.02 -26.14
C ILE A 186 -2.36 -8.39 -26.04
N ASN A 187 -1.54 -7.53 -25.43
CA ASN A 187 -0.15 -7.85 -25.14
C ASN A 187 -0.06 -8.92 -24.02
N ASN A 188 0.58 -10.05 -24.32
CA ASN A 188 0.70 -11.18 -23.39
C ASN A 188 1.47 -10.84 -22.11
N ASP A 189 2.48 -9.98 -22.18
CA ASP A 189 3.28 -9.59 -21.02
C ASP A 189 2.46 -8.71 -20.07
N LEU A 190 1.72 -7.71 -20.59
CA LEU A 190 0.81 -6.91 -19.77
C LEU A 190 -0.34 -7.76 -19.20
N GLN A 191 -0.89 -8.70 -19.97
CA GLN A 191 -1.92 -9.61 -19.48
C GLN A 191 -1.41 -10.49 -18.33
N SER A 192 -0.18 -11.00 -18.45
CA SER A 192 0.49 -11.78 -17.41
C SER A 192 0.76 -10.94 -16.16
N ALA A 193 1.24 -9.70 -16.35
CA ALA A 193 1.45 -8.76 -15.25
C ALA A 193 0.15 -8.47 -14.49
N ARG A 194 -0.94 -8.15 -15.22
CA ARG A 194 -2.27 -7.92 -14.64
C ARG A 194 -2.76 -9.13 -13.84
N GLY A 195 -2.68 -10.34 -14.40
CA GLY A 195 -3.12 -11.56 -13.73
C GLY A 195 -2.35 -11.81 -12.43
N ASN A 196 -1.02 -11.64 -12.47
CA ASN A 196 -0.16 -11.82 -11.31
C ASN A 196 -0.37 -10.76 -10.22
N LEU A 197 -0.61 -9.49 -10.58
CA LEU A 197 -0.90 -8.41 -9.62
C LEU A 197 -2.27 -8.57 -8.95
N GLN A 198 -3.24 -9.15 -9.66
CA GLN A 198 -4.57 -9.45 -9.10
C GLN A 198 -4.61 -10.67 -8.19
N PHE A 199 -3.49 -11.40 -8.07
CA PHE A 199 -3.39 -12.55 -7.19
C PHE A 199 -3.62 -12.16 -5.72
N ASP A 200 -4.15 -13.12 -4.96
CA ASP A 200 -4.50 -12.97 -3.55
C ASP A 200 -3.32 -12.44 -2.73
N GLU A 201 -3.59 -11.45 -1.89
CA GLU A 201 -2.57 -10.72 -1.12
C GLU A 201 -2.01 -11.55 0.04
N ASN A 202 -2.78 -12.55 0.46
CA ASN A 202 -2.49 -13.30 1.67
C ASN A 202 -1.79 -14.62 1.36
N SER A 203 -1.78 -15.18 0.16
CA SER A 203 -1.31 -16.54 -0.08
C SER A 203 0.14 -16.81 0.37
N TRP A 204 0.33 -17.90 1.14
CA TRP A 204 1.62 -18.39 1.65
C TRP A 204 1.97 -19.76 1.03
N TYR A 205 3.15 -20.30 1.33
CA TYR A 205 3.62 -21.62 0.86
C TYR A 205 2.63 -22.78 1.11
N PHE A 206 1.70 -22.63 2.05
CA PHE A 206 0.68 -23.62 2.36
C PHE A 206 -0.67 -22.95 2.63
N GLY A 207 -1.75 -23.53 2.11
CA GLY A 207 -3.12 -23.08 2.36
C GLY A 207 -4.04 -24.23 2.73
N LEU A 208 -5.12 -23.91 3.45
CA LEU A 208 -6.16 -24.88 3.81
C LEU A 208 -7.25 -25.01 2.74
N ASN A 209 -7.45 -23.97 1.92
CA ASN A 209 -8.47 -23.92 0.86
C ASN A 209 -7.92 -23.30 -0.44
N PRO A 210 -7.73 -24.06 -1.53
CA PRO A 210 -7.60 -25.53 -1.54
C PRO A 210 -6.44 -26.00 -0.66
N PHE A 211 -6.58 -27.18 -0.06
CA PHE A 211 -5.56 -27.78 0.80
C PHE A 211 -4.34 -28.19 -0.04
N GLY A 212 -3.17 -27.68 0.30
CA GLY A 212 -1.93 -28.08 -0.36
C GLY A 212 -0.85 -27.00 -0.46
N PRO A 213 0.27 -27.32 -1.11
CA PRO A 213 1.33 -26.36 -1.38
C PRO A 213 0.82 -25.29 -2.34
N LYS A 214 1.11 -24.03 -2.02
CA LYS A 214 0.77 -22.87 -2.82
C LYS A 214 2.00 -22.04 -3.09
N THR A 215 2.01 -21.37 -4.22
CA THR A 215 3.04 -20.39 -4.57
C THR A 215 2.77 -19.11 -3.76
N PRO A 216 3.74 -18.59 -2.99
CA PRO A 216 3.51 -17.44 -2.11
C PRO A 216 3.32 -16.16 -2.93
N THR A 217 2.43 -15.27 -2.49
CA THR A 217 2.08 -14.00 -3.16
C THR A 217 3.30 -13.19 -3.67
N PRO A 218 4.38 -13.00 -2.88
CA PRO A 218 5.57 -12.28 -3.34
C PRO A 218 6.16 -12.79 -4.65
N SER A 219 6.07 -14.08 -4.93
CA SER A 219 6.63 -14.65 -6.16
C SER A 219 5.79 -14.30 -7.40
N TYR A 220 4.46 -14.22 -7.28
CA TYR A 220 3.59 -13.72 -8.35
C TYR A 220 3.87 -12.25 -8.63
N TYR A 221 3.98 -11.42 -7.58
CA TYR A 221 4.29 -10.00 -7.76
C TYR A 221 5.68 -9.77 -8.37
N ARG A 222 6.69 -10.59 -8.01
CA ARG A 222 7.99 -10.58 -8.70
C ARG A 222 7.89 -10.96 -10.17
N SER A 223 7.07 -11.96 -10.50
CA SER A 223 6.81 -12.32 -11.89
C SER A 223 6.14 -11.17 -12.66
N ALA A 224 5.20 -10.44 -12.03
CA ALA A 224 4.59 -9.26 -12.62
C ALA A 224 5.60 -8.14 -12.92
N ILE A 225 6.55 -7.87 -12.01
CA ILE A 225 7.65 -6.91 -12.24
C ILE A 225 8.42 -7.29 -13.50
N GLY A 226 8.76 -8.57 -13.66
CA GLY A 226 9.45 -9.08 -14.85
C GLY A 226 8.67 -8.82 -16.13
N SER A 227 7.36 -9.10 -16.14
CA SER A 227 6.49 -8.88 -17.29
C SER A 227 6.32 -7.38 -17.63
N LEU A 228 6.15 -6.50 -16.64
CA LEU A 228 6.08 -5.05 -16.86
C LEU A 228 7.39 -4.51 -17.46
N ARG A 229 8.53 -4.91 -16.90
CA ARG A 229 9.85 -4.50 -17.42
C ARG A 229 10.10 -5.03 -18.83
N LYS A 230 9.64 -6.25 -19.13
CA LYS A 230 9.75 -6.82 -20.47
C LYS A 230 8.92 -6.03 -21.49
N PHE A 231 7.67 -5.69 -21.17
CA PHE A 231 6.86 -4.81 -22.02
C PHE A 231 7.57 -3.49 -22.33
N ASN A 232 8.18 -2.86 -21.33
CA ASN A 232 8.92 -1.62 -21.55
C ASN A 232 10.19 -1.79 -22.39
N THR A 233 10.88 -2.94 -22.27
CA THR A 233 11.99 -3.27 -23.18
C THR A 233 11.50 -3.42 -24.61
N ASP A 234 10.39 -4.12 -24.83
CA ASP A 234 9.81 -4.29 -26.16
C ASP A 234 9.28 -2.97 -26.73
N LEU A 235 8.74 -2.10 -25.87
CA LEU A 235 8.30 -0.76 -26.23
C LEU A 235 9.50 0.10 -26.65
N ALA A 236 10.64 -0.01 -25.96
CA ALA A 236 11.86 0.70 -26.32
C ALA A 236 12.41 0.29 -27.69
N LEU A 237 12.14 -0.95 -28.11
CA LEU A 237 12.50 -1.50 -29.41
C LEU A 237 11.46 -1.20 -30.50
N CYS A 238 10.41 -0.44 -30.19
CA CYS A 238 9.28 -0.17 -31.08
C CYS A 238 8.52 -1.44 -31.54
N ASN A 239 8.62 -2.55 -30.81
CA ASN A 239 7.95 -3.82 -31.14
C ASN A 239 6.49 -3.88 -30.69
N VAL A 240 6.15 -3.08 -29.67
CA VAL A 240 4.81 -2.96 -29.11
C VAL A 240 4.40 -1.49 -29.08
N ILE A 241 3.10 -1.25 -29.03
CA ILE A 241 2.53 0.10 -29.10
C ILE A 241 2.03 0.51 -27.73
N PHE A 242 2.25 1.78 -27.38
CA PHE A 242 1.57 2.45 -26.28
C PHE A 242 0.60 3.48 -26.86
N ASP A 243 -0.69 3.35 -26.54
CA ASP A 243 -1.75 4.17 -27.11
C ASP A 243 -1.98 5.45 -26.29
N GLY A 244 -1.13 6.45 -26.54
CA GLY A 244 -1.09 7.75 -25.84
C GLY A 244 -2.20 8.74 -26.18
N ARG A 245 -3.38 8.30 -26.60
CA ARG A 245 -4.49 9.18 -27.00
C ARG A 245 -5.21 9.86 -25.82
N ALA A 246 -5.86 10.98 -26.12
CA ALA A 246 -6.62 11.78 -25.13
C ALA A 246 -7.80 11.03 -24.51
N ASP A 247 -8.54 10.22 -25.27
CA ASP A 247 -9.67 9.42 -24.79
C ASP A 247 -9.22 8.27 -23.87
N ASN A 248 -8.06 7.68 -24.15
CA ASN A 248 -7.42 6.71 -23.26
C ASN A 248 -6.99 7.36 -21.94
N LEU A 249 -6.35 8.53 -22.00
CA LEU A 249 -6.00 9.29 -20.80
C LEU A 249 -7.25 9.65 -19.98
N MET A 250 -8.30 10.12 -20.64
CA MET A 250 -9.57 10.47 -19.99
C MET A 250 -10.16 9.27 -19.23
N GLN A 251 -10.20 8.09 -19.85
CA GLN A 251 -10.67 6.88 -19.19
C GLN A 251 -9.78 6.48 -18.02
N PHE A 252 -8.46 6.56 -18.18
CA PHE A 252 -7.51 6.24 -17.13
C PHE A 252 -7.70 7.14 -15.90
N ILE A 253 -7.84 8.45 -16.10
CA ILE A 253 -8.10 9.43 -15.05
C ILE A 253 -9.44 9.15 -14.36
N ASP A 254 -10.50 8.85 -15.12
CA ASP A 254 -11.82 8.55 -14.55
C ASP A 254 -11.78 7.32 -13.64
N ARG A 255 -11.04 6.28 -14.02
CA ARG A 255 -10.85 5.07 -13.21
C ARG A 255 -10.14 5.36 -11.89
N ILE A 256 -9.09 6.20 -11.92
CA ILE A 256 -8.38 6.64 -10.72
C ILE A 256 -9.30 7.49 -9.83
N ALA A 257 -10.02 8.45 -10.41
CA ALA A 257 -10.95 9.31 -9.69
C ALA A 257 -12.07 8.50 -9.01
N ASN A 258 -12.56 7.44 -9.65
CA ASN A 258 -13.55 6.53 -9.08
C ASN A 258 -12.98 5.69 -7.92
N ASP A 259 -11.74 5.18 -8.04
CA ASP A 259 -11.09 4.42 -6.96
C ASP A 259 -10.81 5.30 -5.73
N LEU A 260 -10.35 6.54 -5.94
CA LEU A 260 -10.20 7.54 -4.88
C LEU A 260 -11.54 7.93 -4.24
N GLY A 261 -12.63 7.95 -5.02
CA GLY A 261 -13.98 8.17 -4.52
C GLY A 261 -14.40 7.11 -3.49
N GLY A 262 -14.17 5.83 -3.80
CA GLY A 262 -14.45 4.73 -2.88
C GLY A 262 -13.63 4.78 -1.60
N THR A 263 -12.34 5.12 -1.68
CA THR A 263 -11.50 5.29 -0.49
C THR A 263 -11.93 6.49 0.36
N SER A 264 -12.35 7.59 -0.26
CA SER A 264 -12.87 8.74 0.48
C SER A 264 -14.13 8.39 1.26
N ASP A 265 -15.05 7.64 0.65
CA ASP A 265 -16.31 7.22 1.29
C ASP A 265 -16.03 6.31 2.50
N MET A 266 -15.11 5.34 2.34
CA MET A 266 -14.63 4.48 3.40
C MET A 266 -14.03 5.26 4.60
N LEU A 267 -13.28 6.34 4.33
CA LEU A 267 -12.73 7.19 5.39
C LEU A 267 -13.82 8.02 6.07
N ALA A 268 -14.76 8.58 5.31
CA ALA A 268 -15.88 9.36 5.83
C ALA A 268 -16.79 8.49 6.72
N GLU A 269 -17.20 7.31 6.25
CA GLU A 269 -18.01 6.36 7.02
C GLU A 269 -17.37 6.03 8.37
N ARG A 270 -16.04 5.83 8.39
CA ARG A 270 -15.31 5.53 9.62
C ARG A 270 -15.20 6.75 10.53
N SER A 271 -14.93 7.94 9.99
CA SER A 271 -14.84 9.21 10.74
C SER A 271 -16.17 9.54 11.44
N GLU A 272 -17.28 9.40 10.72
CA GLU A 272 -18.61 9.77 11.21
C GLU A 272 -19.15 8.76 12.23
N ASN A 273 -19.03 7.47 11.95
CA ASN A 273 -19.68 6.43 12.76
C ASN A 273 -18.80 5.90 13.90
N HIS A 274 -17.50 6.21 13.90
CA HIS A 274 -16.57 5.72 14.92
C HIS A 274 -15.63 6.84 15.34
N ASN A 275 -15.68 7.22 16.61
CA ASN A 275 -14.95 8.39 17.12
C ASN A 275 -14.19 8.07 18.42
N ARG A 276 -13.55 6.90 18.46
CA ARG A 276 -12.81 6.41 19.64
C ARG A 276 -11.43 7.08 19.83
N GLY A 277 -11.13 8.16 19.08
CA GLY A 277 -9.90 8.92 19.22
C GLY A 277 -8.68 8.09 18.84
N TRP A 278 -7.66 8.09 19.71
CA TRP A 278 -6.45 7.26 19.58
C TRP A 278 -6.67 5.77 19.81
N PHE A 279 -7.84 5.35 20.28
CA PHE A 279 -8.16 3.94 20.54
C PHE A 279 -8.98 3.30 19.41
N ASP A 280 -9.09 3.97 18.27
CA ASP A 280 -9.67 3.39 17.06
C ASP A 280 -8.59 2.65 16.25
N THR A 281 -8.38 1.38 16.57
CA THR A 281 -7.42 0.46 15.93
C THR A 281 -7.79 0.05 14.51
N ARG A 282 -8.86 0.62 13.93
CA ARG A 282 -9.18 0.43 12.51
C ARG A 282 -8.98 1.71 11.73
N ALA A 283 -8.90 2.84 12.41
CA ALA A 283 -8.76 4.12 11.75
C ALA A 283 -7.34 4.31 11.19
N ASP A 284 -6.34 3.85 11.92
CA ASP A 284 -4.96 3.74 11.48
C ASP A 284 -4.82 2.89 10.21
N ASP A 285 -5.41 1.70 10.19
CA ASP A 285 -5.40 0.82 9.02
C ASP A 285 -5.98 1.47 7.77
N ARG A 286 -7.15 2.11 7.93
CA ARG A 286 -7.84 2.81 6.82
C ARG A 286 -7.05 4.02 6.35
N PHE A 287 -6.43 4.75 7.29
CA PHE A 287 -5.55 5.87 6.98
C PHE A 287 -4.32 5.40 6.18
N TRP A 288 -3.62 4.35 6.61
CA TRP A 288 -2.43 3.85 5.92
C TRP A 288 -2.75 3.23 4.57
N PHE A 289 -3.90 2.55 4.44
CA PHE A 289 -4.39 2.11 3.15
C PHE A 289 -4.61 3.29 2.19
N ALA A 290 -5.32 4.33 2.64
CA ALA A 290 -5.56 5.52 1.83
C ALA A 290 -4.27 6.27 1.49
N TYR A 291 -3.35 6.37 2.45
CA TYR A 291 -2.03 6.96 2.26
C TYR A 291 -1.23 6.18 1.21
N GLY A 292 -1.20 4.85 1.28
CA GLY A 292 -0.53 3.98 0.29
C GLY A 292 -1.14 4.11 -1.10
N GLN A 293 -2.46 4.19 -1.20
CA GLN A 293 -3.14 4.40 -2.48
C GLN A 293 -2.79 5.76 -3.09
N LEU A 294 -2.80 6.84 -2.30
CA LEU A 294 -2.35 8.17 -2.74
C LEU A 294 -0.88 8.17 -3.13
N TYR A 295 -0.02 7.44 -2.41
CA TYR A 295 1.39 7.31 -2.71
C TYR A 295 1.61 6.66 -4.08
N GLY A 296 0.90 5.56 -4.36
CA GLY A 296 0.94 4.89 -5.66
C GLY A 296 0.39 5.78 -6.78
N TYR A 297 -0.78 6.39 -6.59
CA TYR A 297 -1.40 7.24 -7.60
C TYR A 297 -0.64 8.54 -7.86
N TYR A 298 -0.01 9.14 -6.86
CA TYR A 298 0.85 10.30 -7.07
C TYR A 298 1.93 10.01 -8.12
N ALA A 299 2.62 8.87 -7.99
CA ALA A 299 3.68 8.52 -8.92
C ALA A 299 3.17 8.05 -10.28
N ILE A 300 2.07 7.30 -10.32
CA ILE A 300 1.43 6.90 -11.57
C ILE A 300 0.95 8.14 -12.34
N MET A 301 0.39 9.14 -11.65
CA MET A 301 -0.04 10.39 -12.27
C MET A 301 1.14 11.25 -12.68
N ALA A 302 2.22 11.33 -11.90
CA ALA A 302 3.43 12.00 -12.35
C ALA A 302 3.99 11.33 -13.63
N ALA A 303 4.05 10.00 -13.67
CA ALA A 303 4.45 9.23 -14.83
C ALA A 303 3.52 9.46 -16.05
N ALA A 304 2.21 9.52 -15.82
CA ALA A 304 1.23 9.81 -16.86
C ALA A 304 1.42 11.21 -17.46
N GLN A 305 1.89 12.18 -16.67
CA GLN A 305 2.24 13.51 -17.20
C GLN A 305 3.31 13.42 -18.30
N ALA A 306 4.32 12.56 -18.12
CA ALA A 306 5.39 12.37 -19.08
C ALA A 306 4.92 11.56 -20.30
N ASP A 307 4.23 10.45 -20.05
CA ASP A 307 3.77 9.54 -21.11
C ASP A 307 2.75 10.20 -22.04
N PHE A 308 1.90 11.09 -21.51
CA PHE A 308 0.89 11.85 -22.26
C PHE A 308 1.25 13.33 -22.44
N SER A 309 2.54 13.68 -22.37
CA SER A 309 3.01 15.08 -22.42
C SER A 309 2.46 15.87 -23.61
N GLN A 310 2.36 15.24 -24.79
CA GLN A 310 1.77 15.85 -25.99
C GLN A 310 0.28 16.20 -25.79
N VAL A 311 -0.53 15.26 -25.30
CA VAL A 311 -1.97 15.48 -25.05
C VAL A 311 -2.18 16.60 -24.02
N LEU A 312 -1.38 16.60 -22.95
CA LEU A 312 -1.46 17.64 -21.92
C LEU A 312 -1.11 19.02 -22.46
N ALA A 313 -0.12 19.11 -23.36
CA ALA A 313 0.26 20.35 -24.02
C ALA A 313 -0.84 20.84 -24.97
N GLU A 314 -1.38 19.94 -25.81
CA GLU A 314 -2.45 20.26 -26.78
C GLU A 314 -3.74 20.74 -26.09
N ARG A 315 -4.06 20.23 -24.90
CA ARG A 315 -5.24 20.62 -24.11
C ARG A 315 -4.95 21.66 -23.04
N ASN A 316 -3.74 22.22 -23.00
CA ASN A 316 -3.31 23.24 -22.04
C ASN A 316 -3.58 22.87 -20.56
N LEU A 317 -3.36 21.60 -20.20
CA LEU A 317 -3.68 21.04 -18.87
C LEU A 317 -2.60 21.27 -17.82
N GLY A 318 -1.47 21.88 -18.17
CA GLY A 318 -0.28 21.96 -17.32
C GLY A 318 -0.55 22.59 -15.95
N ALA A 319 -1.34 23.67 -15.89
CA ALA A 319 -1.66 24.35 -14.64
C ALA A 319 -2.55 23.49 -13.70
N ILE A 320 -3.59 22.86 -14.24
CA ILE A 320 -4.52 22.00 -13.48
C ILE A 320 -3.76 20.77 -12.98
N TRP A 321 -2.98 20.13 -13.86
CA TRP A 321 -2.18 18.95 -13.52
C TRP A 321 -1.15 19.23 -12.42
N GLY A 322 -0.39 20.34 -12.55
CA GLY A 322 0.55 20.77 -11.52
C GLY A 322 -0.13 21.15 -10.20
N GLY A 323 -1.37 21.67 -10.26
CA GLY A 323 -2.23 21.85 -9.09
C GLY A 323 -2.55 20.52 -8.41
N THR A 324 -2.97 19.51 -9.17
CA THR A 324 -3.24 18.15 -8.68
C THR A 324 -2.01 17.51 -8.03
N MET A 325 -0.83 17.62 -8.66
CA MET A 325 0.41 17.08 -8.09
C MET A 325 0.75 17.70 -6.74
N ARG A 326 0.53 19.01 -6.57
CA ARG A 326 0.70 19.69 -5.27
C ARG A 326 -0.31 19.21 -4.21
N GLN A 327 -1.53 18.83 -4.60
CA GLN A 327 -2.51 18.24 -3.67
C GLN A 327 -2.06 16.85 -3.19
N PHE A 328 -1.59 15.99 -4.10
CA PHE A 328 -0.99 14.71 -3.73
C PHE A 328 0.17 14.90 -2.74
N GLN A 329 1.11 15.80 -3.06
CA GLN A 329 2.24 16.10 -2.17
C GLN A 329 1.78 16.62 -0.81
N SER A 330 0.75 17.47 -0.76
CA SER A 330 0.19 17.99 0.50
C SER A 330 -0.42 16.88 1.35
N ALA A 331 -1.11 15.92 0.73
CA ALA A 331 -1.66 14.75 1.42
C ALA A 331 -0.54 13.85 1.99
N LEU A 332 0.50 13.59 1.20
CA LEU A 332 1.63 12.74 1.58
C LEU A 332 2.55 13.37 2.65
N ARG A 333 2.44 14.67 2.90
CA ARG A 333 3.13 15.34 4.04
C ARG A 333 2.46 15.04 5.38
N ILE A 334 1.23 14.54 5.38
CA ILE A 334 0.51 14.22 6.61
C ILE A 334 0.99 12.87 7.12
N GLN A 335 1.97 12.91 8.04
CA GLN A 335 2.60 11.73 8.63
C GLN A 335 2.52 11.80 10.15
N PRO A 336 1.35 11.55 10.75
CA PRO A 336 1.22 11.54 12.20
C PRO A 336 1.98 10.34 12.78
N ALA A 337 2.67 10.54 13.90
CA ALA A 337 3.29 9.42 14.62
C ALA A 337 2.23 8.44 15.17
N ILE A 338 1.05 8.95 15.53
CA ILE A 338 -0.10 8.17 15.99
C ILE A 338 -1.34 8.66 15.26
N ILE A 339 -2.08 7.73 14.64
CA ILE A 339 -3.34 8.07 13.99
C ILE A 339 -4.43 8.28 15.04
N SER A 340 -5.23 9.31 14.85
CA SER A 340 -6.32 9.70 15.74
C SER A 340 -7.57 9.84 14.90
N ASN A 341 -8.64 9.24 15.39
CA ASN A 341 -9.97 9.38 14.84
C ASN A 341 -10.88 10.06 15.88
N GLY A 342 -10.58 11.34 16.12
CA GLY A 342 -11.41 12.19 16.96
C GLY A 342 -12.72 12.56 16.26
N ARG A 343 -13.69 13.04 17.05
CA ARG A 343 -14.87 13.68 16.47
C ARG A 343 -14.44 14.88 15.63
N GLU A 344 -15.18 15.16 14.56
CA GLU A 344 -14.89 16.29 13.67
C GLU A 344 -15.08 17.65 14.37
N ASP A 345 -15.98 17.70 15.35
CA ASP A 345 -16.21 18.83 16.25
C ASP A 345 -15.39 18.75 17.56
N GLY A 346 -14.46 17.78 17.63
CA GLY A 346 -13.68 17.48 18.83
C GLY A 346 -12.61 18.53 19.11
N TRP A 347 -12.53 19.00 20.36
CA TRP A 347 -11.49 19.94 20.79
C TRP A 347 -10.13 19.25 21.04
N ILE A 348 -10.14 18.05 21.62
CA ILE A 348 -8.91 17.45 22.19
C ILE A 348 -8.19 16.52 21.19
N MET A 349 -8.94 15.80 20.37
CA MET A 349 -8.39 14.74 19.50
C MET A 349 -8.56 15.14 18.03
N PRO A 350 -7.47 15.19 17.24
CA PRO A 350 -7.59 15.48 15.81
C PRO A 350 -8.29 14.34 15.07
N SER A 351 -8.99 14.66 13.99
CA SER A 351 -9.50 13.68 13.01
C SER A 351 -8.57 13.61 11.80
N HIS A 352 -7.61 12.69 11.85
CA HIS A 352 -6.70 12.45 10.73
C HIS A 352 -7.43 11.82 9.53
N LEU A 353 -8.50 11.06 9.76
CA LEU A 353 -9.31 10.44 8.71
C LEU A 353 -10.07 11.50 7.92
N ALA A 354 -10.75 12.43 8.60
CA ALA A 354 -11.42 13.55 7.94
C ALA A 354 -10.42 14.41 7.15
N THR A 355 -9.24 14.68 7.73
CA THR A 355 -8.18 15.44 7.06
C THR A 355 -7.72 14.73 5.78
N MET A 356 -7.43 13.42 5.85
CA MET A 356 -7.02 12.64 4.69
C MET A 356 -8.13 12.56 3.62
N GLY A 357 -9.37 12.33 4.05
CA GLY A 357 -10.55 12.31 3.17
C GLY A 357 -10.72 13.62 2.40
N PHE A 358 -10.54 14.76 3.07
CA PHE A 358 -10.56 16.08 2.42
C PHE A 358 -9.53 16.20 1.29
N TYR A 359 -8.27 15.78 1.51
CA TYR A 359 -7.25 15.83 0.46
C TYR A 359 -7.56 14.87 -0.70
N ILE A 360 -8.08 13.67 -0.42
CA ILE A 360 -8.51 12.73 -1.46
C ILE A 360 -9.62 13.34 -2.32
N LEU A 361 -10.61 13.99 -1.70
CA LEU A 361 -11.68 14.67 -2.42
C LEU A 361 -11.15 15.81 -3.29
N ARG A 362 -10.17 16.60 -2.81
CA ARG A 362 -9.53 17.65 -3.61
C ARG A 362 -8.80 17.09 -4.83
N VAL A 363 -8.01 16.03 -4.63
CA VAL A 363 -7.34 15.33 -5.74
C VAL A 363 -8.38 14.83 -6.73
N ARG A 364 -9.41 14.12 -6.26
CA ARG A 364 -10.50 13.61 -7.11
C ARG A 364 -11.20 14.71 -7.88
N SER A 365 -11.52 15.84 -7.23
CA SER A 365 -12.16 16.99 -7.87
C SER A 365 -11.30 17.52 -9.02
N ASN A 366 -10.00 17.69 -8.80
CA ASN A 366 -9.10 18.15 -9.85
C ASN A 366 -8.99 17.12 -11.00
N LEU A 367 -9.00 15.82 -10.71
CA LEU A 367 -9.00 14.78 -11.74
C LEU A 367 -10.27 14.82 -12.60
N VAL A 368 -11.43 15.05 -11.98
CA VAL A 368 -12.69 15.25 -12.70
C VAL A 368 -12.66 16.51 -13.56
N GLU A 369 -12.03 17.58 -13.08
CA GLU A 369 -11.83 18.80 -13.88
C GLU A 369 -10.94 18.53 -15.10
N VAL A 370 -9.79 17.87 -14.91
CA VAL A 370 -8.91 17.46 -16.02
C VAL A 370 -9.68 16.63 -17.05
N ARG A 371 -10.48 15.65 -16.59
CA ARG A 371 -11.32 14.83 -17.44
C ARG A 371 -12.31 15.69 -18.25
N SER A 372 -12.97 16.66 -17.60
CA SER A 372 -13.93 17.54 -18.28
C SER A 372 -13.30 18.43 -19.35
N VAL A 373 -12.02 18.80 -19.19
CA VAL A 373 -11.28 19.57 -20.20
C VAL A 373 -10.81 18.66 -21.34
N LEU A 374 -10.50 17.38 -21.09
CA LEU A 374 -10.17 16.41 -22.13
C LEU A 374 -11.36 16.05 -23.03
N ASP A 375 -12.59 16.12 -22.48
CA ASP A 375 -13.84 15.81 -23.19
C ASP A 375 -14.30 16.95 -24.12
N ARG A 376 -13.86 18.17 -23.86
CA ARG A 376 -14.12 19.36 -24.70
C ARG A 376 -13.09 19.46 -25.83
#